data_AF-A0A0B4PLI3-F1
#
_entry.id   AF-A0A0B4PLI3-F1
#
_cell.length_a   1.000
_cell.length_b   1.000
_cell.length_c   1.000
_cell.angle_alpha   90.00
_cell.angle_beta   90.00
_cell.angle_gamma   90.00
#
_symmetry.space_group_name_H-M   'P 1'
#
loop_
_entity.id
_entity.type
_entity.pdbx_description
1 polymer ?
#
loop_
_entity_poly.entity_id
_entity_poly.type
_entity_poly.pdbx_seq_one_letter_code
_entity_poly.pdbx_strand_id
1 'polypeptide(L)'
;LSVSFRNMQLRKIKRAEKKGTESVMDEKFALLFQSQFKVGGGELVFQVWTLSLPVVVIVHGNQEPHAWATVTWDNAFAEPSRVPFAVPDKVPWHQLGEVLSMKFKSATGRGLSEDNLRYLAGKIFRGQPIKDSNNTLVSWSQFCKEPLPERNFTFWEWFYAIMKVTREHLRA
;
A
#
# COMPACT_ATOMS: atom_id res chain seq x y z
N LEU A 1 2.65 30.23 -3.01
CA LEU A 1 1.38 30.24 -2.24
C LEU A 1 1.12 28.82 -1.74
N SER A 2 0.87 28.63 -0.45
CA SER A 2 0.59 27.30 0.12
C SER A 2 -0.50 27.39 1.19
N VAL A 3 -1.23 26.29 1.40
CA VAL A 3 -2.24 26.15 2.45
C VAL A 3 -1.88 24.93 3.28
N SER A 4 -1.95 25.04 4.61
CA SER A 4 -1.60 23.97 5.53
C SER A 4 -2.80 23.60 6.39
N PHE A 5 -3.18 22.31 6.35
CA PHE A 5 -4.24 21.75 7.18
C PHE A 5 -3.61 20.93 8.31
N ARG A 6 -3.64 21.43 9.54
CA ARG A 6 -2.93 20.80 10.68
C ARG A 6 -3.82 19.99 11.63
N ASN A 7 -5.09 20.37 11.74
CA ASN A 7 -6.02 19.84 12.75
C ASN A 7 -7.22 19.11 12.12
N MET A 8 -6.98 18.38 11.02
CA MET A 8 -8.04 17.59 10.38
C MET A 8 -8.38 16.36 11.23
N GLN A 9 -9.67 16.08 11.40
CA GLN A 9 -10.15 14.91 12.12
C GLN A 9 -11.29 14.24 11.35
N LEU A 10 -11.18 12.93 11.11
CA LEU A 10 -12.26 12.12 10.57
C LEU A 10 -13.11 11.56 11.71
N ARG A 11 -14.39 11.94 11.78
CA ARG A 11 -15.31 11.52 12.86
C ARG A 11 -16.20 10.34 12.50
N LYS A 12 -16.60 10.25 11.22
CA LYS A 12 -17.50 9.23 10.72
C LYS A 12 -17.09 8.88 9.29
N ILE A 13 -17.32 7.64 8.91
CA ILE A 13 -17.13 7.17 7.54
C ILE A 13 -18.35 6.37 7.09
N LYS A 14 -18.82 6.64 5.88
CA LYS A 14 -19.77 5.79 5.17
C LYS A 14 -18.97 4.93 4.21
N ARG A 15 -19.29 3.64 4.17
CA ARG A 15 -18.61 2.65 3.34
C ARG A 15 -19.56 2.12 2.29
N ALA A 16 -19.01 1.74 1.15
CA ALA A 16 -19.76 1.00 0.15
C ALA A 16 -20.19 -0.37 0.70
N GLU A 17 -21.29 -0.91 0.18
CA GLU A 17 -21.63 -2.31 0.43
C GLU A 17 -20.55 -3.21 -0.14
N LYS A 18 -20.03 -4.12 0.70
CA LYS A 18 -19.00 -5.07 0.31
C LYS A 18 -19.53 -6.05 -0.73
N LYS A 19 -18.69 -6.43 -1.69
CA LYS A 19 -18.97 -7.54 -2.60
C LYS A 19 -18.01 -8.69 -2.34
N GLY A 20 -18.53 -9.91 -2.21
CA GLY A 20 -17.71 -11.12 -2.07
C GLY A 20 -16.79 -11.11 -0.84
N THR A 21 -15.50 -11.34 -1.07
CA THR A 21 -14.47 -11.51 -0.03
C THR A 21 -13.70 -10.23 0.32
N GLU A 22 -14.19 -9.06 -0.13
CA GLU A 22 -13.55 -7.77 0.12
C GLU A 22 -13.50 -7.41 1.61
N SER A 23 -12.31 -7.00 2.07
CA SER A 23 -12.11 -6.46 3.41
C SER A 23 -12.43 -4.98 3.43
N VAL A 24 -12.87 -4.45 4.58
CA VAL A 24 -12.98 -2.99 4.78
C VAL A 24 -11.65 -2.26 4.54
N MET A 25 -10.52 -2.96 4.67
CA MET A 25 -9.17 -2.42 4.47
C MET A 25 -8.74 -2.38 3.00
N ASP A 26 -9.54 -2.94 2.10
CA ASP A 26 -9.32 -2.84 0.65
C ASP A 26 -9.93 -1.55 0.08
N GLU A 27 -10.85 -0.93 0.83
CA GLU A 27 -11.54 0.29 0.44
C GLU A 27 -10.61 1.50 0.52
N LYS A 28 -10.39 2.13 -0.64
CA LYS A 28 -9.51 3.29 -0.80
C LYS A 28 -10.33 4.56 -0.97
N PHE A 29 -9.91 5.61 -0.27
CA PHE A 29 -10.48 6.95 -0.32
C PHE A 29 -9.41 7.95 -0.75
N ALA A 30 -9.81 9.17 -1.10
CA ALA A 30 -8.88 10.29 -1.22
C ALA A 30 -9.50 11.54 -0.57
N LEU A 31 -8.63 12.44 -0.14
CA LEU A 31 -9.01 13.80 0.21
C LEU A 31 -9.10 14.62 -1.08
N LEU A 32 -10.26 15.23 -1.31
CA LEU A 32 -10.46 16.21 -2.37
C LEU A 32 -10.15 17.61 -1.83
N PHE A 33 -9.17 18.26 -2.44
CA PHE A 33 -8.87 19.66 -2.20
C PHE A 33 -9.39 20.47 -3.39
N GLN A 34 -10.22 21.47 -3.14
CA GLN A 34 -10.78 22.33 -4.19
C GLN A 34 -10.65 23.79 -3.78
N SER A 35 -10.38 24.64 -4.76
CA SER A 35 -10.29 26.10 -4.58
C SER A 35 -10.80 26.81 -5.82
N GLN A 36 -11.22 28.06 -5.63
CA GLN A 36 -11.63 28.95 -6.72
C GLN A 36 -10.92 30.29 -6.56
N PHE A 37 -10.40 30.85 -7.65
CA PHE A 37 -9.76 32.16 -7.63
C PHE A 37 -10.01 32.93 -8.92
N LYS A 38 -9.83 34.25 -8.86
CA LYS A 38 -10.05 35.16 -9.98
C LYS A 38 -8.74 35.79 -10.46
N VAL A 39 -8.60 35.99 -11.77
CA VAL A 39 -7.42 36.62 -12.40
C VAL A 39 -7.91 37.71 -13.37
N GLY A 40 -7.08 38.73 -13.63
CA GLY A 40 -7.41 39.80 -14.59
C GLY A 40 -8.55 40.68 -14.11
N GLY A 41 -8.49 41.20 -12.88
CA GLY A 41 -9.54 42.09 -12.34
C GLY A 41 -10.89 41.44 -12.08
N GLY A 42 -11.02 40.12 -12.23
CA GLY A 42 -12.26 39.38 -12.02
C GLY A 42 -12.87 38.78 -13.28
N GLU A 43 -12.28 39.03 -14.45
CA GLU A 43 -12.76 38.53 -15.74
C GLU A 43 -12.60 37.01 -15.89
N LEU A 44 -11.51 36.45 -15.35
CA LEU A 44 -11.25 35.02 -15.39
C LEU A 44 -11.49 34.40 -14.01
N VAL A 45 -12.33 33.37 -13.98
CA VAL A 45 -12.65 32.59 -12.77
C VAL A 45 -12.15 31.16 -12.96
N PHE A 46 -11.17 30.75 -12.16
CA PHE A 46 -10.62 29.40 -12.20
C PHE A 46 -11.15 28.58 -11.04
N GLN A 47 -11.60 27.36 -11.35
CA GLN A 47 -11.86 26.31 -10.37
C GLN A 47 -10.78 25.26 -10.50
N VAL A 48 -10.05 25.01 -9.42
CA VAL A 48 -8.98 24.02 -9.38
C VAL A 48 -9.28 22.99 -8.30
N TRP A 49 -8.89 21.76 -8.56
CA TRP A 49 -9.01 20.68 -7.60
C TRP A 49 -7.85 19.70 -7.74
N THR A 50 -7.59 18.95 -6.68
CA THR A 50 -6.64 17.84 -6.68
C THR A 50 -7.06 16.78 -5.66
N LEU A 51 -6.63 15.55 -5.89
CA LEU A 51 -6.86 14.43 -4.98
C LEU A 51 -5.55 14.07 -4.27
N SER A 52 -5.65 13.65 -3.01
CA SER A 52 -4.53 12.98 -2.37
C SER A 52 -4.23 11.62 -3.01
N LEU A 53 -3.07 11.06 -2.69
CA LEU A 53 -2.83 9.62 -2.79
C LEU A 53 -3.92 8.83 -2.01
N PRO A 54 -4.12 7.54 -2.33
CA PRO A 54 -5.10 6.70 -1.63
C PRO A 54 -4.89 6.70 -0.11
N VAL A 55 -6.00 6.75 0.61
CA VAL A 55 -6.09 6.64 2.06
C VAL A 55 -6.97 5.45 2.38
N VAL A 56 -6.52 4.59 3.27
CA VAL A 56 -7.36 3.54 3.86
C VAL A 56 -7.74 3.97 5.27
N VAL A 57 -9.03 3.97 5.56
CA VAL A 57 -9.54 4.36 6.87
C VAL A 57 -9.68 3.12 7.74
N ILE A 58 -9.05 3.14 8.92
CA ILE A 58 -9.16 2.10 9.95
C ILE A 58 -9.97 2.60 11.16
N VAL A 59 -10.56 1.67 11.91
CA VAL A 59 -11.27 1.95 13.17
C VAL A 59 -10.57 1.39 14.40
N HIS A 60 -9.63 0.45 14.22
CA HIS A 60 -8.86 -0.15 15.29
C HIS A 60 -7.44 -0.48 14.83
N GLY A 61 -6.46 -0.43 15.74
CA GLY A 61 -5.03 -0.59 15.41
C GLY A 61 -4.67 -1.97 14.82
N ASN A 62 -5.43 -3.01 15.12
CA ASN A 62 -5.24 -4.34 14.52
C ASN A 62 -5.48 -4.39 12.99
N GLN A 63 -6.13 -3.36 12.42
CA GLN A 63 -6.33 -3.25 10.98
C GLN A 63 -5.14 -2.62 10.26
N GLU A 64 -4.22 -2.02 11.00
CA GLU A 64 -3.06 -1.31 10.46
C GLU A 64 -2.24 -2.15 9.46
N PRO A 65 -1.86 -3.42 9.75
CA PRO A 65 -1.09 -4.22 8.80
C PRO A 65 -1.80 -4.37 7.45
N HIS A 66 -3.10 -4.67 7.46
CA HIS A 66 -3.92 -4.85 6.27
C HIS A 66 -4.07 -3.53 5.49
N ALA A 67 -4.33 -2.42 6.17
CA ALA A 67 -4.42 -1.12 5.54
C ALA A 67 -3.09 -0.71 4.86
N TRP A 68 -1.97 -1.00 5.51
CA TRP A 68 -0.64 -0.77 4.92
C TRP A 68 -0.36 -1.65 3.71
N ALA A 69 -0.92 -2.88 3.65
CA ALA A 69 -0.82 -3.72 2.47
C ALA A 69 -1.42 -3.01 1.26
N THR A 70 -2.65 -2.50 1.42
CA THR A 70 -3.42 -1.83 0.37
C THR A 70 -2.72 -0.56 -0.11
N VAL A 71 -2.28 0.29 0.82
CA VAL A 71 -1.55 1.52 0.48
C VAL A 71 -0.21 1.21 -0.18
N THR A 72 0.50 0.17 0.29
CA THR A 72 1.79 -0.23 -0.29
C THR A 72 1.63 -0.71 -1.73
N TRP A 73 0.66 -1.58 -1.98
CA TRP A 73 0.39 -2.11 -3.31
C TRP A 73 -0.03 -1.00 -4.28
N ASP A 74 -0.91 -0.10 -3.84
CA ASP A 74 -1.39 0.99 -4.68
C ASP A 74 -0.28 1.99 -5.03
N ASN A 75 0.47 2.45 -4.04
CA ASN A 75 1.56 3.40 -4.29
C ASN A 75 2.71 2.79 -5.12
N ALA A 76 2.89 1.48 -5.07
CA ALA A 76 3.96 0.80 -5.78
C ALA A 76 3.61 0.51 -7.26
N PHE A 77 2.35 0.18 -7.54
CA PHE A 77 1.97 -0.44 -8.81
C PHE A 77 0.85 0.31 -9.55
N ALA A 78 0.52 1.53 -9.13
CA ALA A 78 -0.39 2.39 -9.87
C ALA A 78 0.22 2.81 -11.23
N GLU A 79 -0.48 2.53 -12.32
CA GLU A 79 -0.16 3.02 -13.66
C GLU A 79 -0.37 4.55 -13.76
N PRO A 80 0.45 5.27 -14.56
CA PRO A 80 0.20 6.66 -14.90
C PRO A 80 -1.19 6.84 -15.53
N SER A 81 -1.91 7.90 -15.16
CA SER A 81 -3.24 8.24 -15.70
C SER A 81 -4.33 7.18 -15.55
N ARG A 82 -4.18 6.24 -14.59
CA ARG A 82 -5.20 5.26 -14.25
C ARG A 82 -6.54 5.88 -13.84
N VAL A 83 -7.61 5.10 -13.97
CA VAL A 83 -8.85 5.35 -13.22
C VAL A 83 -8.51 5.35 -11.71
N PRO A 84 -9.08 6.28 -10.90
CA PRO A 84 -8.74 6.38 -9.49
C PRO A 84 -8.77 5.01 -8.79
N PHE A 85 -7.68 4.70 -8.07
CA PHE A 85 -7.51 3.50 -7.25
C PHE A 85 -7.40 2.16 -7.99
N ALA A 86 -7.43 2.14 -9.33
CA ALA A 86 -7.18 0.94 -10.12
C ALA A 86 -5.71 0.50 -10.00
N VAL A 87 -5.48 -0.78 -9.69
CA VAL A 87 -4.13 -1.37 -9.53
C VAL A 87 -4.12 -2.75 -10.18
N PRO A 88 -2.96 -3.23 -10.64
CA PRO A 88 -2.88 -4.58 -11.18
C PRO A 88 -3.10 -5.63 -10.07
N ASP A 89 -3.78 -6.72 -10.41
CA ASP A 89 -4.00 -7.85 -9.50
C ASP A 89 -2.74 -8.70 -9.31
N LYS A 90 -1.79 -8.63 -10.25
CA LYS A 90 -0.54 -9.37 -10.23
C LYS A 90 0.62 -8.49 -10.70
N VAL A 91 1.78 -8.67 -10.10
CA VAL A 91 3.00 -7.94 -10.46
C VAL A 91 4.20 -8.88 -10.52
N PRO A 92 5.24 -8.57 -11.32
CA PRO A 92 6.47 -9.35 -11.31
C PRO A 92 7.16 -9.31 -9.93
N TRP A 93 7.75 -10.44 -9.53
CA TRP A 93 8.47 -10.54 -8.25
C TRP A 93 9.60 -9.52 -8.14
N HIS A 94 10.36 -9.25 -9.21
CA HIS A 94 11.46 -8.28 -9.13
C HIS A 94 10.98 -6.90 -8.67
N GLN A 95 9.85 -6.41 -9.19
CA GLN A 95 9.26 -5.14 -8.79
C GLN A 95 8.78 -5.18 -7.34
N LEU A 96 8.13 -6.27 -6.93
CA LEU A 96 7.71 -6.42 -5.54
C LEU A 96 8.90 -6.50 -4.57
N GLY A 97 9.97 -7.19 -4.95
CA GLY A 97 11.20 -7.29 -4.16
C GLY A 97 11.84 -5.93 -3.91
N GLU A 98 11.91 -5.08 -4.94
CA GLU A 98 12.38 -3.69 -4.81
C GLU A 98 11.51 -2.88 -3.84
N VAL A 99 10.19 -2.99 -3.95
CA VAL A 99 9.23 -2.32 -3.06
C VAL A 99 9.39 -2.78 -1.61
N LEU A 100 9.53 -4.08 -1.39
CA LEU A 100 9.78 -4.66 -0.06
C LEU A 100 11.11 -4.16 0.52
N SER A 101 12.17 -4.12 -0.29
CA SER A 101 13.48 -3.62 0.15
C SER A 101 13.45 -2.13 0.49
N MET A 102 12.76 -1.32 -0.32
CA MET A 102 12.56 0.11 -0.07
C MET A 102 11.76 0.35 1.21
N LYS A 103 10.66 -0.38 1.41
CA LYS A 103 9.85 -0.33 2.65
C LYS A 103 10.68 -0.74 3.86
N PHE A 104 11.43 -1.83 3.77
CA PHE A 104 12.29 -2.31 4.85
C PHE A 104 13.38 -1.28 5.18
N LYS A 105 14.02 -0.69 4.17
CA LYS A 105 15.03 0.37 4.35
C LYS A 105 14.45 1.61 5.03
N SER A 106 13.28 2.07 4.60
CA SER A 106 12.59 3.19 5.26
C SER A 106 12.24 2.86 6.72
N ALA A 107 11.78 1.64 6.99
CA ALA A 107 11.37 1.20 8.32
C ALA A 107 12.53 0.84 9.25
N THR A 108 13.71 0.49 8.74
CA THR A 108 14.81 -0.07 9.57
C THR A 108 16.16 0.63 9.40
N GLY A 109 16.34 1.42 8.34
CA GLY A 109 17.61 2.08 7.98
C GLY A 109 18.47 1.28 6.99
N ARG A 110 18.20 -0.02 6.81
CA ARG A 110 18.94 -0.91 5.91
C ARG A 110 18.00 -1.62 4.96
N GLY A 111 18.39 -1.78 3.69
CA GLY A 111 17.63 -2.57 2.71
C GLY A 111 17.80 -4.08 2.89
N LEU A 112 17.03 -4.85 2.14
CA LEU A 112 17.16 -6.31 2.09
C LEU A 112 18.35 -6.71 1.21
N SER A 113 19.11 -7.73 1.63
CA SER A 113 20.13 -8.34 0.77
C SER A 113 19.51 -9.29 -0.25
N GLU A 114 20.31 -9.70 -1.26
CA GLU A 114 19.90 -10.73 -2.22
C GLU A 114 19.47 -12.04 -1.55
N ASP A 115 20.18 -12.47 -0.52
CA ASP A 115 19.81 -13.69 0.22
C ASP A 115 18.48 -13.52 0.96
N ASN A 116 18.19 -12.33 1.50
CA ASN A 116 16.90 -12.05 2.09
C ASN A 116 15.79 -12.08 1.03
N LEU A 117 16.01 -11.46 -0.13
CA LEU A 117 15.05 -11.48 -1.24
C LEU A 117 14.79 -12.90 -1.74
N ARG A 118 15.83 -13.73 -1.87
CA ARG A 118 15.69 -15.15 -2.23
C ARG A 118 14.85 -15.92 -1.22
N TYR A 119 15.06 -15.69 0.08
CA TYR A 119 14.24 -16.30 1.13
C TYR A 119 12.77 -15.85 1.05
N LEU A 120 12.53 -14.56 0.83
CA LEU A 120 11.18 -14.01 0.70
C LEU A 120 10.46 -14.57 -0.54
N ALA A 121 11.17 -14.74 -1.65
CA ALA A 121 10.64 -15.38 -2.86
C ALA A 121 10.17 -16.80 -2.55
N GLY A 122 11.02 -17.63 -1.92
CA GLY A 122 10.63 -18.98 -1.50
C GLY A 122 9.40 -19.00 -0.58
N LYS A 123 9.26 -17.99 0.30
CA LYS A 123 8.11 -17.87 1.19
C LYS A 123 6.82 -17.48 0.44
N ILE A 124 6.84 -16.44 -0.38
CA ILE A 124 5.63 -15.95 -1.08
C ILE A 124 5.13 -16.94 -2.12
N PHE A 125 6.04 -17.69 -2.76
CA PHE A 125 5.73 -18.76 -3.70
C PHE A 125 5.48 -20.11 -3.04
N ARG A 126 5.40 -20.17 -1.70
CA ARG A 126 5.03 -21.38 -0.94
C ARG A 126 5.94 -22.58 -1.24
N GLY A 127 7.23 -22.33 -1.45
CA GLY A 127 8.22 -23.36 -1.76
C GLY A 127 8.13 -23.94 -3.18
N GLN A 128 7.26 -23.40 -4.05
CA GLN A 128 7.21 -23.81 -5.46
C GLN A 128 8.53 -23.46 -6.17
N PRO A 129 9.06 -24.34 -7.03
CA PRO A 129 10.28 -24.08 -7.76
C PRO A 129 10.09 -22.89 -8.71
N ILE A 130 10.90 -21.85 -8.52
CA ILE A 130 10.81 -20.62 -9.29
C ILE A 130 11.75 -20.72 -10.50
N LYS A 131 11.19 -21.05 -11.68
CA LYS A 131 11.97 -21.25 -12.92
C LYS A 131 12.61 -19.96 -13.43
N ASP A 132 11.91 -18.84 -13.30
CA ASP A 132 12.42 -17.49 -13.57
C ASP A 132 11.98 -16.59 -12.42
N SER A 133 12.87 -16.42 -11.45
CA SER A 133 12.54 -15.68 -10.22
C SER A 133 12.17 -14.23 -10.47
N ASN A 134 12.66 -13.61 -11.55
CA ASN A 134 12.42 -12.18 -11.75
C ASN A 134 11.08 -11.93 -12.42
N ASN A 135 10.65 -12.77 -13.37
CA ASN A 135 9.38 -12.56 -14.09
C ASN A 135 8.19 -13.35 -13.55
N THR A 136 8.39 -14.21 -12.55
CA THR A 136 7.27 -14.89 -11.92
C THR A 136 6.33 -13.88 -11.26
N LEU A 137 5.05 -13.96 -11.58
CA LEU A 137 4.03 -13.04 -11.10
C LEU A 137 3.57 -13.42 -9.69
N VAL A 138 3.41 -12.41 -8.84
CA VAL A 138 2.80 -12.49 -7.51
C VAL A 138 1.45 -11.80 -7.56
N SER A 139 0.39 -12.48 -7.09
CA SER A 139 -0.92 -11.86 -6.95
C SER A 139 -1.09 -11.07 -5.66
N TRP A 140 -1.98 -10.08 -5.68
CA TRP A 140 -2.48 -9.39 -4.48
C TRP A 140 -2.96 -10.39 -3.41
N SER A 141 -3.62 -11.45 -3.86
CA SER A 141 -4.11 -12.49 -2.97
C SER A 141 -2.97 -13.25 -2.26
N GLN A 142 -1.94 -13.66 -2.99
CA GLN A 142 -0.75 -14.29 -2.39
C GLN A 142 0.01 -13.37 -1.46
N PHE A 143 0.02 -12.06 -1.77
CA PHE A 143 0.70 -11.06 -0.98
C PHE A 143 0.04 -10.84 0.38
N CYS A 144 -1.29 -10.70 0.45
CA CYS A 144 -1.95 -10.28 1.71
C CYS A 144 -3.37 -10.82 1.96
N LYS A 145 -3.86 -11.81 1.20
CA LYS A 145 -5.19 -12.42 1.44
C LYS A 145 -5.11 -13.88 1.85
N GLU A 146 -4.30 -14.65 1.14
CA GLU A 146 -4.14 -16.06 1.38
C GLU A 146 -3.11 -16.29 2.50
N PRO A 147 -3.46 -17.05 3.55
CA PRO A 147 -2.50 -17.45 4.56
C PRO A 147 -1.33 -18.23 3.96
N LEU A 148 -0.16 -18.13 4.59
CA LEU A 148 0.96 -19.01 4.27
C LEU A 148 0.61 -20.47 4.63
N PRO A 149 1.19 -21.48 3.95
CA PRO A 149 0.96 -22.89 4.28
C PRO A 149 1.20 -23.17 5.76
N GLU A 150 0.24 -23.85 6.39
CA GLU A 150 0.28 -24.23 7.81
C GLU A 150 0.33 -23.04 8.79
N ARG A 151 0.00 -21.82 8.32
CA ARG A 151 -0.07 -20.60 9.14
C ARG A 151 -1.45 -19.98 9.07
N ASN A 152 -1.77 -19.18 10.08
CA ASN A 152 -2.99 -18.37 10.16
C ASN A 152 -2.78 -16.90 9.79
N PHE A 153 -1.62 -16.58 9.18
CA PHE A 153 -1.26 -15.24 8.74
C PHE A 153 -0.74 -15.27 7.31
N THR A 154 -0.89 -14.14 6.62
CA THR A 154 -0.48 -13.91 5.24
C THR A 154 1.02 -13.56 5.13
N PHE A 155 1.55 -13.55 3.91
CA PHE A 155 2.93 -13.10 3.67
C PHE A 155 3.17 -11.67 4.20
N TRP A 156 2.27 -10.75 3.87
CA TRP A 156 2.41 -9.35 4.27
C TRP A 156 2.34 -9.15 5.79
N GLU A 157 1.42 -9.81 6.50
CA GLU A 157 1.34 -9.69 7.96
C GLU A 157 2.64 -10.12 8.63
N TRP A 158 3.22 -11.22 8.18
CA TRP A 158 4.52 -11.70 8.67
C TRP A 158 5.65 -10.70 8.37
N PHE A 159 5.71 -10.18 7.14
CA PHE A 159 6.74 -9.22 6.75
C PHE A 159 6.60 -7.89 7.51
N TYR A 160 5.36 -7.40 7.67
CA TYR A 160 5.03 -6.22 8.45
C TYR A 160 5.45 -6.37 9.92
N ALA A 161 5.17 -7.53 10.53
CA ALA A 161 5.57 -7.80 11.91
C ALA A 161 7.10 -7.74 12.09
N ILE A 162 7.87 -8.29 11.14
CA ILE A 162 9.34 -8.22 11.17
C ILE A 162 9.82 -6.77 11.04
N MET A 163 9.28 -6.01 10.09
CA MET A 163 9.60 -4.59 9.96
C MET A 163 9.31 -3.84 11.26
N LYS A 164 8.15 -4.08 11.88
CA LYS A 164 7.72 -3.42 13.10
C LYS A 164 8.66 -3.72 14.27
N VAL A 165 8.92 -5.00 14.55
CA VAL A 165 9.83 -5.42 15.63
C VAL A 165 11.24 -4.88 15.40
N THR A 166 11.74 -4.93 14.16
CA THR A 166 13.07 -4.42 13.83
C THR A 166 13.16 -2.93 14.11
N ARG A 167 12.16 -2.15 13.66
CA ARG A 167 12.08 -0.71 13.86
C ARG A 167 11.99 -0.32 15.33
N GLU A 168 11.18 -1.03 16.11
CA GLU A 168 10.81 -0.63 17.47
C GLU A 168 11.78 -1.17 18.53
N HIS A 169 12.47 -2.27 18.26
CA HIS A 169 13.21 -2.99 19.30
C HIS A 169 14.62 -3.44 18.91
N LEU A 170 14.98 -3.46 17.62
CA LEU A 170 16.27 -4.01 17.16
C LEU A 170 17.15 -3.01 16.41
N ARG A 171 16.75 -1.73 16.37
CA ARG A 171 17.63 -0.67 15.89
C ARG A 171 18.71 -0.41 16.95
N ALA A 172 19.97 -0.57 16.55
CA ALA A 172 21.12 -0.13 17.33
C ALA A 172 21.21 1.40 17.34
#